data_AF-A0A932P7N1-F1
#
_entry.id   AF-A0A932P7N1-F1
#
_cell.length_a   1.000
_cell.length_b   1.000
_cell.length_c   1.000
_cell.angle_alpha   90.00
_cell.angle_beta   90.00
_cell.angle_gamma   90.00
#
_symmetry.space_group_name_H-M   'P 1'
#
loop_
_entity.id
_entity.type
_entity.pdbx_description
1 polymer ?
#
loop_
_entity_poly.entity_id
_entity_poly.type
_entity_poly.pdbx_seq_one_letter_code
_entity_poly.pdbx_strand_id
1 'polypeptide(L)'
;MAHIVRELDWGVIDIVVHESRIFFQQRWKYDWQVKAPLAAWTLKEKRDFHGEVDRQIWASWSNKVKLSVSGTSDFAKKFAGAKLPMNLDVRWVLKDEHWNVTAMKVPATEMPHNTVTWSTRKIVLHTSKLKPYEACNEATPKVCVVGFRSVPHEFGHAVGNTSTLGRGDEYASSSSHLADSTSILNIGKELRERHFTTLLEEMNKMIPNTTFAVHV
;
A
#
# COMPACT_ATOMS: atom_id res chain seq x y z
N MET A 1 17.99 -9.73 19.78
CA MET A 1 18.10 -9.66 18.32
C MET A 1 18.17 -8.18 17.95
N ALA A 2 19.14 -7.75 17.13
CA ALA A 2 19.27 -6.33 16.76
C ALA A 2 18.28 -5.98 15.65
N HIS A 3 17.45 -4.98 15.90
CA HIS A 3 16.51 -4.39 14.94
C HIS A 3 16.96 -2.96 14.64
N ILE A 4 16.85 -2.56 13.37
CA ILE A 4 16.93 -1.16 12.97
C ILE A 4 15.52 -0.74 12.60
N VAL A 5 14.89 0.02 13.49
CA VAL A 5 13.50 0.46 13.36
C VAL A 5 13.48 1.94 13.04
N ARG A 6 12.65 2.31 12.07
CA ARG A 6 12.35 3.70 11.76
C ARG A 6 10.85 3.94 11.75
N GLU A 7 10.43 4.77 12.70
CA GLU A 7 9.08 5.29 12.79
C GLU A 7 8.96 6.52 11.88
N LEU A 8 7.98 6.51 10.98
CA LEU A 8 7.62 7.61 10.10
C LEU A 8 6.15 7.97 10.36
N ASP A 9 5.75 9.18 9.98
CA ASP A 9 4.37 9.64 10.14
C ASP A 9 3.36 8.83 9.30
N TRP A 10 3.82 8.06 8.31
CA TRP A 10 2.98 7.22 7.44
C TRP A 10 3.20 5.71 7.59
N GLY A 11 4.12 5.25 8.45
CA GLY A 11 4.49 3.84 8.56
C GLY A 11 5.70 3.55 9.43
N VAL A 12 5.91 2.29 9.79
CA VAL A 12 7.14 1.81 10.46
C VAL A 12 7.89 0.89 9.51
N ILE A 13 9.19 1.10 9.38
CA ILE A 13 10.11 0.15 8.74
C ILE A 13 10.92 -0.54 9.84
N ASP A 14 10.93 -1.87 9.84
CA ASP A 14 11.72 -2.71 10.74
C ASP A 14 12.63 -3.64 9.92
N ILE A 15 13.94 -3.50 10.11
CA ILE A 15 14.97 -4.34 9.49
C ILE A 15 15.63 -5.16 10.59
N VAL A 16 15.49 -6.49 10.50
CA VAL A 16 16.14 -7.40 11.44
C VAL A 16 17.55 -7.70 10.94
N VAL A 17 18.56 -7.09 11.54
CA VAL A 17 19.93 -7.01 11.00
C VAL A 17 20.59 -8.37 10.80
N HIS A 18 20.19 -9.38 11.58
CA HIS A 18 20.78 -10.72 11.50
C HIS A 18 20.00 -11.68 10.60
N GLU A 19 18.80 -11.31 10.18
CA GLU A 19 17.89 -12.11 9.35
C GLU A 19 17.65 -11.42 8.01
N SER A 20 17.19 -12.16 7.00
CA SER A 20 16.77 -11.58 5.72
C SER A 20 15.38 -10.93 5.79
N ARG A 21 14.99 -10.37 6.95
CA ARG A 21 13.62 -9.95 7.23
C ARG A 21 13.50 -8.43 7.24
N ILE A 22 12.73 -7.93 6.28
CA ILE A 22 12.39 -6.51 6.13
C ILE A 22 10.87 -6.39 6.18
N PHE A 23 10.38 -5.53 7.06
CA PHE A 23 8.97 -5.37 7.33
C PHE A 23 8.58 -3.90 7.28
N PHE A 24 7.44 -3.62 6.64
CA PHE A 24 6.81 -2.32 6.66
C PHE A 24 5.37 -2.47 7.16
N GLN A 25 4.99 -1.67 8.15
CA GLN A 25 3.63 -1.71 8.71
C GLN A 25 3.02 -0.34 8.85
N GLN A 26 1.73 -0.24 8.51
CA GLN A 26 0.92 0.92 8.83
C GLN A 26 -0.04 0.64 9.98
N ARG A 27 -0.22 1.60 10.88
CA ARG A 27 -1.22 1.56 11.93
C ARG A 27 -2.43 2.36 11.48
N TRP A 28 -3.55 1.67 11.27
CA TRP A 28 -4.79 2.22 10.76
C TRP A 28 -5.81 2.33 11.89
N LYS A 29 -6.26 3.55 12.19
CA LYS A 29 -7.41 3.78 13.08
C LYS A 29 -8.64 3.99 12.23
N TYR A 30 -9.64 3.14 12.43
CA TYR A 30 -10.89 3.22 11.71
C TYR A 30 -11.89 4.15 12.40
N ASP A 31 -12.41 5.10 11.62
CA ASP A 31 -13.68 5.78 11.89
C ASP A 31 -14.80 5.04 11.13
N TRP A 32 -15.73 4.46 11.89
CA TRP A 32 -16.76 3.56 11.35
C TRP A 32 -18.03 4.35 11.06
N GLN A 33 -18.24 4.69 9.80
CA GLN A 33 -19.39 5.49 9.37
C GLN A 33 -20.40 4.65 8.59
N VAL A 34 -21.67 5.02 8.64
CA VAL A 34 -22.75 4.32 7.96
C VAL A 34 -23.66 5.30 7.25
N LYS A 35 -24.00 5.01 6.00
CA LYS A 35 -25.00 5.76 5.25
C LYS A 35 -26.40 5.24 5.59
N ALA A 36 -27.30 6.14 5.97
CA ALA A 36 -28.71 5.79 6.17
C ALA A 36 -29.30 5.21 4.86
N PRO A 37 -30.22 4.23 4.94
CA PRO A 37 -30.86 3.68 6.15
C PRO A 37 -30.15 2.44 6.72
N LEU A 38 -28.89 2.17 6.37
CA LEU A 38 -28.21 0.94 6.80
C LEU A 38 -28.00 0.92 8.32
N ALA A 39 -28.09 -0.28 8.89
CA ALA A 39 -27.80 -0.49 10.31
C ALA A 39 -26.33 -0.24 10.63
N ALA A 40 -26.09 0.30 11.83
CA ALA A 40 -24.76 0.56 12.36
C ALA A 40 -23.85 -0.67 12.32
N TRP A 41 -22.55 -0.42 12.26
CA TRP A 41 -21.53 -1.46 12.26
C TRP A 41 -21.55 -2.32 13.53
N THR A 42 -21.75 -3.62 13.37
CA THR A 42 -21.48 -4.57 14.44
C THR A 42 -19.97 -4.82 14.58
N LEU A 43 -19.53 -5.31 15.74
CA LEU A 43 -18.12 -5.68 15.93
C LEU A 43 -17.66 -6.76 14.94
N LYS A 44 -18.55 -7.71 14.59
CA LYS A 44 -18.26 -8.74 13.60
C LYS A 44 -17.99 -8.12 12.23
N GLU A 45 -18.88 -7.23 11.77
CA GLU A 45 -18.71 -6.54 10.48
C GLU A 45 -17.42 -5.71 10.44
N LYS A 46 -17.05 -5.03 11.54
CA LYS A 46 -15.79 -4.28 11.63
C LYS A 46 -14.57 -5.18 11.45
N ARG A 47 -14.58 -6.35 12.12
CA ARG A 47 -13.51 -7.35 12.01
C ARG A 47 -13.46 -7.96 10.62
N ASP A 48 -14.61 -8.31 10.04
CA ASP A 48 -14.69 -8.85 8.69
C ASP A 48 -14.18 -7.83 7.66
N PHE A 49 -14.52 -6.55 7.81
CA PHE A 49 -14.04 -5.47 6.95
C PHE A 49 -12.52 -5.32 7.03
N HIS A 50 -11.96 -5.20 8.23
CA HIS A 50 -10.52 -5.09 8.40
C HIS A 50 -9.79 -6.33 7.88
N GLY A 51 -10.30 -7.53 8.18
CA GLY A 51 -9.72 -8.78 7.69
C GLY A 51 -9.75 -8.88 6.16
N GLU A 52 -10.80 -8.38 5.51
CA GLU A 52 -10.84 -8.30 4.04
C GLU A 52 -9.80 -7.32 3.49
N VAL A 53 -9.68 -6.13 4.09
CA VAL A 53 -8.70 -5.11 3.70
C VAL A 53 -7.28 -5.65 3.83
N ASP A 54 -6.95 -6.19 5.00
CA ASP A 54 -5.64 -6.76 5.32
C ASP A 54 -5.30 -7.89 4.34
N ARG A 55 -6.22 -8.85 4.15
CA ARG A 55 -6.02 -9.96 3.22
C ARG A 55 -5.73 -9.48 1.79
N GLN A 56 -6.42 -8.44 1.32
CA GLN A 56 -6.19 -7.89 -0.02
C GLN A 56 -4.81 -7.24 -0.13
N ILE A 57 -4.41 -6.43 0.86
CA ILE A 57 -3.09 -5.80 0.89
C ILE A 57 -2.00 -6.87 0.95
N TRP A 58 -2.12 -7.83 1.85
CA TRP A 58 -1.18 -8.93 1.99
C TRP A 58 -1.02 -9.72 0.69
N ALA A 59 -2.14 -10.08 0.05
CA ALA A 59 -2.15 -10.85 -1.20
C ALA A 59 -1.56 -10.09 -2.40
N SER A 60 -1.53 -8.76 -2.37
CA SER A 60 -1.03 -7.91 -3.47
C SER A 60 0.35 -7.32 -3.24
N TRP A 61 0.78 -7.11 -1.99
CA TRP A 61 2.02 -6.39 -1.66
C TRP A 61 3.01 -7.23 -0.86
N SER A 62 2.53 -8.01 0.12
CA SER A 62 3.41 -8.70 1.06
C SER A 62 4.14 -9.88 0.39
N ASN A 63 5.46 -9.94 0.57
CA ASN A 63 6.36 -10.93 -0.01
C ASN A 63 6.34 -11.01 -1.56
N LYS A 64 5.84 -9.98 -2.24
CA LYS A 64 5.73 -9.96 -3.70
C LYS A 64 6.97 -9.46 -4.41
N VAL A 65 7.81 -8.70 -3.72
CA VAL A 65 9.07 -8.20 -4.25
C VAL A 65 10.24 -8.77 -3.48
N LYS A 66 11.40 -8.81 -4.15
CA LYS A 66 12.66 -9.18 -3.52
C LYS A 66 13.58 -7.98 -3.52
N LEU A 67 14.14 -7.68 -2.36
CA LEU A 67 15.14 -6.64 -2.20
C LEU A 67 16.53 -7.22 -2.41
N SER A 68 17.34 -6.53 -3.20
CA SER A 68 18.79 -6.73 -3.23
C SER A 68 19.46 -5.64 -2.41
N VAL A 69 20.61 -5.97 -1.83
CA VAL A 69 21.45 -5.01 -1.11
C VAL A 69 22.86 -4.98 -1.66
N SER A 70 23.44 -3.79 -1.68
CA SER A 70 24.83 -3.55 -2.05
C SER A 70 25.44 -2.47 -1.15
N GLY A 71 26.77 -2.36 -1.14
CA GLY A 71 27.50 -1.37 -0.33
C GLY A 71 28.61 -1.98 0.52
N THR A 72 29.18 -1.16 1.41
CA THR A 72 30.37 -1.51 2.20
C THR A 72 30.06 -1.78 3.67
N SER A 73 28.81 -1.58 4.11
CA SER A 73 28.36 -1.95 5.46
C SER A 73 28.43 -3.46 5.70
N ASP A 74 28.49 -3.87 6.97
CA ASP A 74 28.47 -5.29 7.33
C ASP A 74 27.17 -5.97 6.91
N PHE A 75 26.05 -5.25 6.97
CA PHE A 75 24.75 -5.73 6.51
C PHE A 75 24.76 -5.99 4.99
N ALA A 76 25.26 -5.02 4.21
CA ALA A 76 25.35 -5.13 2.75
C ALA A 76 26.26 -6.30 2.33
N LYS A 77 27.43 -6.43 2.97
CA LYS A 77 28.36 -7.53 2.70
C LYS A 77 27.76 -8.89 3.04
N LYS A 78 27.08 -8.99 4.20
CA LYS A 78 26.45 -10.24 4.65
C LYS A 78 25.37 -10.72 3.70
N PHE A 79 24.57 -9.81 3.15
CA PHE A 79 23.44 -10.15 2.29
C PHE A 79 23.70 -9.85 0.80
N ALA A 80 24.97 -9.70 0.41
CA ALA A 80 25.35 -9.50 -0.98
C ALA A 80 24.86 -10.66 -1.85
N GLY A 81 24.16 -10.35 -2.94
CA GLY A 81 23.57 -11.33 -3.86
C GLY A 81 22.32 -12.06 -3.32
N ALA A 82 21.92 -11.81 -2.07
CA ALA A 82 20.70 -12.38 -1.51
C ALA A 82 19.45 -11.66 -2.03
N LYS A 83 18.33 -12.40 -2.06
CA LYS A 83 17.00 -11.89 -2.38
C LYS A 83 16.17 -11.79 -1.10
N LEU A 84 16.20 -10.63 -0.45
CA LEU A 84 15.55 -10.43 0.83
C LEU A 84 14.03 -10.22 0.63
N PRO A 85 13.16 -11.04 1.25
CA PRO A 85 11.73 -10.77 1.21
C PRO A 85 11.37 -9.49 1.95
N MET A 86 10.43 -8.74 1.40
CA MET A 86 9.80 -7.61 2.07
C MET A 86 8.33 -7.91 2.32
N ASN A 87 7.89 -7.74 3.57
CA ASN A 87 6.49 -7.88 3.96
C ASN A 87 5.89 -6.50 4.22
N LEU A 88 4.68 -6.27 3.70
CA LEU A 88 3.93 -5.03 3.89
C LEU A 88 2.60 -5.39 4.56
N ASP A 89 2.27 -4.66 5.62
CA ASP A 89 1.19 -5.01 6.53
C ASP A 89 0.40 -3.80 7.03
N VAL A 90 -0.85 -4.04 7.44
CA VAL A 90 -1.72 -3.06 8.07
C VAL A 90 -2.26 -3.58 9.39
N ARG A 91 -2.07 -2.81 10.45
CA ARG A 91 -2.56 -3.14 11.79
C ARG A 91 -3.73 -2.23 12.17
N TRP A 92 -4.86 -2.82 12.53
CA TRP A 92 -5.94 -2.07 13.19
C TRP A 92 -5.51 -1.63 14.60
N VAL A 93 -5.54 -0.31 14.83
CA VAL A 93 -5.29 0.32 16.13
C VAL A 93 -6.45 1.22 16.57
N LEU A 94 -6.51 1.53 17.87
CA LEU A 94 -7.47 2.48 18.45
C LEU A 94 -6.87 3.86 18.70
N LYS A 95 -5.54 3.96 18.71
CA LYS A 95 -4.74 5.17 18.94
C LYS A 95 -3.35 4.99 18.33
N ASP A 96 -2.56 6.06 18.31
CA ASP A 96 -1.18 6.09 17.79
C ASP A 96 -1.12 5.67 16.32
N GLU A 97 -2.16 6.04 15.55
CA GLU A 97 -2.27 5.72 14.13
C GLU A 97 -1.29 6.51 13.27
N HIS A 98 -0.91 5.92 12.13
CA HIS A 98 -0.34 6.68 11.02
C HIS A 98 -1.44 7.20 10.10
N TRP A 99 -2.52 6.43 9.94
CA TRP A 99 -3.61 6.73 9.02
C TRP A 99 -4.97 6.67 9.73
N ASN A 100 -5.78 7.69 9.49
CA ASN A 100 -7.18 7.71 9.88
C ASN A 100 -8.03 7.22 8.69
N VAL A 101 -8.74 6.12 8.90
CA VAL A 101 -9.47 5.42 7.83
C VAL A 101 -10.96 5.52 8.07
N THR A 102 -11.67 6.28 7.24
CA THR A 102 -13.13 6.25 7.23
C THR A 102 -13.59 4.98 6.51
N ALA A 103 -14.09 4.01 7.28
CA ALA A 103 -14.76 2.83 6.75
C ALA A 103 -16.26 3.12 6.60
N MET A 104 -16.66 3.44 5.37
CA MET A 104 -18.02 3.88 5.05
C MET A 104 -18.88 2.70 4.59
N LYS A 105 -19.90 2.35 5.37
CA LYS A 105 -20.91 1.35 5.02
C LYS A 105 -21.93 2.00 4.10
N VAL A 106 -21.93 1.58 2.84
CA VAL A 106 -22.82 2.07 1.77
C VAL A 106 -23.62 0.94 1.13
N PRO A 107 -24.80 1.24 0.55
CA PRO A 107 -25.54 0.28 -0.25
C PRO A 107 -24.69 -0.28 -1.39
N ALA A 108 -24.85 -1.57 -1.73
CA ALA A 108 -24.07 -2.20 -2.79
C ALA A 108 -24.33 -1.60 -4.19
N THR A 109 -25.46 -0.92 -4.37
CA THR A 109 -25.81 -0.18 -5.59
C THR A 109 -25.01 1.10 -5.77
N GLU A 110 -24.43 1.63 -4.69
CA GLU A 110 -23.57 2.81 -4.73
C GLU A 110 -22.12 2.39 -4.90
N MET A 111 -21.44 2.96 -5.90
CA MET A 111 -20.05 2.64 -6.24
C MET A 111 -19.11 3.85 -6.09
N PRO A 112 -19.10 4.56 -4.95
CA PRO A 112 -18.21 5.69 -4.72
C PRO A 112 -16.75 5.25 -4.78
N HIS A 113 -15.85 6.16 -5.19
CA HIS A 113 -14.43 5.88 -5.22
C HIS A 113 -13.85 5.81 -3.81
N ASN A 114 -12.89 4.91 -3.61
CA ASN A 114 -12.02 5.02 -2.46
C ASN A 114 -10.98 6.12 -2.72
N THR A 115 -10.41 6.67 -1.66
CA THR A 115 -9.47 7.79 -1.80
C THR A 115 -8.41 7.74 -0.72
N VAL A 116 -7.18 8.12 -1.07
CA VAL A 116 -6.12 8.46 -0.13
C VAL A 116 -5.76 9.94 -0.23
N THR A 117 -5.84 10.65 0.90
CA THR A 117 -5.31 12.01 1.04
C THR A 117 -4.03 11.94 1.86
N TRP A 118 -2.88 11.92 1.16
CA TRP A 118 -1.57 11.77 1.78
C TRP A 118 -1.28 12.86 2.81
N SER A 119 -1.41 14.12 2.42
CA SER A 119 -1.05 15.29 3.25
C SER A 119 -1.71 15.31 4.64
N THR A 120 -2.94 14.80 4.75
CA THR A 120 -3.68 14.75 6.02
C THR A 120 -3.77 13.35 6.62
N ARG A 121 -3.08 12.37 6.04
CA ARG A 121 -3.10 10.96 6.45
C ARG A 121 -4.50 10.37 6.59
N LYS A 122 -5.36 10.65 5.59
CA LYS A 122 -6.74 10.16 5.55
C LYS A 122 -6.94 9.15 4.43
N ILE A 123 -7.71 8.10 4.71
CA ILE A 123 -8.14 7.11 3.73
C ILE A 123 -9.67 6.98 3.86
N VAL A 124 -10.38 6.90 2.74
CA VAL A 124 -11.81 6.58 2.72
C VAL A 124 -12.01 5.28 1.95
N LEU A 125 -12.56 4.28 2.62
CA LEU A 125 -12.85 2.96 2.04
C LEU A 125 -14.34 2.65 2.16
N HIS A 126 -14.94 2.20 1.07
CA HIS A 126 -16.37 1.88 0.99
C HIS A 126 -16.62 0.38 0.93
N THR A 127 -17.66 -0.09 1.61
CA THR A 127 -18.04 -1.53 1.62
C THR A 127 -18.32 -2.09 0.23
N SER A 128 -18.91 -1.29 -0.66
CA SER A 128 -19.20 -1.70 -2.05
C SER A 128 -17.94 -1.88 -2.90
N LYS A 129 -16.81 -1.28 -2.51
CA LYS A 129 -15.52 -1.32 -3.23
C LYS A 129 -14.54 -2.38 -2.72
N LEU A 130 -14.95 -3.20 -1.75
CA LEU A 130 -14.13 -4.34 -1.30
C LEU A 130 -14.13 -5.51 -2.29
N LYS A 131 -15.16 -5.60 -3.15
CA LYS A 131 -15.23 -6.63 -4.18
C LYS A 131 -14.55 -6.15 -5.46
N PRO A 132 -13.98 -7.05 -6.27
CA PRO A 132 -13.46 -6.69 -7.58
C PRO A 132 -14.55 -6.09 -8.48
N TYR A 133 -14.20 -5.09 -9.27
CA TYR A 133 -15.12 -4.45 -10.22
C TYR A 133 -14.41 -4.08 -11.53
N GLU A 134 -15.16 -3.60 -12.52
CA GLU A 134 -14.60 -3.11 -13.79
C GLU A 134 -14.01 -1.70 -13.62
N ALA A 135 -12.82 -1.47 -14.16
CA ALA A 135 -12.19 -0.16 -14.19
C ALA A 135 -11.63 0.13 -15.59
N CYS A 136 -11.63 1.40 -15.98
CA CYS A 136 -11.04 1.87 -17.22
C CYS A 136 -10.06 3.00 -16.94
N ASN A 137 -8.99 3.09 -17.73
CA ASN A 137 -8.07 4.22 -17.71
C ASN A 137 -8.50 5.32 -18.69
N GLU A 138 -7.76 6.43 -18.71
CA GLU A 138 -8.03 7.60 -19.56
C GLU A 138 -7.34 7.52 -20.94
N ALA A 139 -6.86 6.34 -21.34
CA ALA A 139 -6.28 6.16 -22.68
C ALA A 139 -7.31 6.45 -23.78
N THR A 140 -6.84 6.79 -24.97
CA THR A 140 -7.67 6.97 -26.16
C THR A 140 -7.17 6.02 -27.27
N PRO A 141 -7.90 4.94 -27.60
CA PRO A 141 -9.15 4.48 -26.98
C PRO A 141 -8.96 3.99 -25.53
N LYS A 142 -10.05 4.02 -24.73
CA LYS A 142 -10.01 3.58 -23.33
C LYS A 142 -9.63 2.11 -23.22
N VAL A 143 -8.79 1.78 -22.25
CA VAL A 143 -8.52 0.40 -21.85
C VAL A 143 -9.31 0.12 -20.60
N CYS A 144 -10.06 -0.99 -20.61
CA CYS A 144 -10.87 -1.43 -19.48
C CYS A 144 -10.49 -2.85 -19.07
N VAL A 145 -10.57 -3.14 -17.77
CA VAL A 145 -10.25 -4.44 -17.21
C VAL A 145 -11.30 -4.85 -16.18
N VAL A 146 -11.54 -6.16 -16.10
CA VAL A 146 -12.43 -6.75 -15.11
C VAL A 146 -11.63 -7.20 -13.88
N GLY A 147 -12.19 -6.95 -12.71
CA GLY A 147 -11.68 -7.47 -11.45
C GLY A 147 -10.58 -6.61 -10.83
N PHE A 148 -10.58 -5.30 -11.12
CA PHE A 148 -9.78 -4.31 -10.40
C PHE A 148 -10.13 -4.33 -8.91
N ARG A 149 -9.11 -4.19 -8.06
CA ARG A 149 -9.25 -4.13 -6.61
C ARG A 149 -8.72 -2.78 -6.12
N SER A 150 -9.63 -1.95 -5.61
CA SER A 150 -9.29 -0.60 -5.13
C SER A 150 -8.42 -0.62 -3.87
N VAL A 151 -8.67 -1.54 -2.91
CA VAL A 151 -7.96 -1.51 -1.62
C VAL A 151 -6.44 -1.64 -1.76
N PRO A 152 -5.88 -2.60 -2.53
CA PRO A 152 -4.44 -2.63 -2.79
C PRO A 152 -3.90 -1.42 -3.55
N HIS A 153 -4.69 -0.82 -4.44
CA HIS A 153 -4.34 0.39 -5.18
C HIS A 153 -4.22 1.59 -4.22
N GLU A 154 -5.25 1.83 -3.39
CA GLU A 154 -5.22 2.85 -2.34
C GLU A 154 -4.07 2.64 -1.36
N PHE A 155 -3.78 1.40 -0.98
CA PHE A 155 -2.61 1.11 -0.14
C PHE A 155 -1.30 1.54 -0.81
N GLY A 156 -1.16 1.36 -2.13
CA GLY A 156 -0.01 1.86 -2.87
C GLY A 156 0.15 3.39 -2.78
N HIS A 157 -0.94 4.15 -2.80
CA HIS A 157 -0.90 5.58 -2.49
C HIS A 157 -0.50 5.82 -1.04
N ALA A 158 -1.04 5.06 -0.09
CA ALA A 158 -0.70 5.14 1.33
C ALA A 158 0.75 4.73 1.65
N VAL A 159 1.47 4.07 0.73
CA VAL A 159 2.91 3.76 0.82
C VAL A 159 3.79 4.85 0.20
N GLY A 160 3.21 5.83 -0.50
CA GLY A 160 3.92 7.02 -0.98
C GLY A 160 3.81 7.26 -2.48
N ASN A 161 2.99 6.51 -3.19
CA ASN A 161 2.73 6.76 -4.60
C ASN A 161 1.64 7.81 -4.79
N THR A 162 1.90 9.04 -4.38
CA THR A 162 0.90 10.12 -4.34
C THR A 162 1.39 11.38 -5.05
N SER A 163 0.45 12.15 -5.61
CA SER A 163 0.75 13.40 -6.33
C SER A 163 1.47 14.42 -5.46
N THR A 164 1.25 14.36 -4.14
CA THR A 164 1.99 15.18 -3.16
C THR A 164 3.51 14.93 -3.20
N LEU A 165 3.94 13.73 -3.58
CA LEU A 165 5.35 13.35 -3.71
C LEU A 165 5.79 13.28 -5.18
N GLY A 166 5.02 13.85 -6.11
CA GLY A 166 5.30 13.78 -7.55
C GLY A 166 5.16 12.37 -8.15
N ARG A 167 4.50 11.45 -7.43
CA ARG A 167 4.12 10.09 -7.86
C ARG A 167 2.60 10.07 -7.96
N GLY A 168 1.89 9.01 -8.35
CA GLY A 168 0.42 9.10 -8.32
C GLY A 168 -0.28 8.08 -9.16
N ASP A 169 -1.57 8.35 -9.40
CA ASP A 169 -2.41 7.54 -10.27
C ASP A 169 -1.81 7.42 -11.66
N GLU A 170 -1.66 6.17 -12.10
CA GLU A 170 -1.06 5.87 -13.39
C GLU A 170 -2.11 5.78 -14.50
N TYR A 171 -3.40 5.74 -14.17
CA TYR A 171 -4.50 5.67 -15.13
C TYR A 171 -4.90 7.01 -15.76
N ALA A 172 -4.36 8.13 -15.26
CA ALA A 172 -4.66 9.47 -15.74
C ALA A 172 -3.94 9.81 -17.05
N SER A 173 -4.54 10.64 -17.90
CA SER A 173 -3.97 11.00 -19.22
C SER A 173 -2.62 11.74 -19.12
N SER A 174 -2.35 12.38 -17.98
CA SER A 174 -1.10 13.07 -17.68
C SER A 174 0.03 12.15 -17.20
N SER A 175 -0.28 10.88 -16.90
CA SER A 175 0.71 9.93 -16.40
C SER A 175 1.60 9.42 -17.54
N SER A 176 2.92 9.45 -17.34
CA SER A 176 3.88 8.78 -18.21
C SER A 176 3.73 7.24 -18.21
N HIS A 177 2.93 6.69 -17.29
CA HIS A 177 2.67 5.27 -17.13
C HIS A 177 1.25 4.86 -17.55
N LEU A 178 0.51 5.73 -18.26
CA LEU A 178 -0.84 5.44 -18.74
C LEU A 178 -0.95 4.14 -19.54
N ALA A 179 0.04 3.85 -20.37
CA ALA A 179 0.09 2.66 -21.20
C ALA A 179 0.35 1.36 -20.41
N ASP A 180 0.87 1.45 -19.18
CA ASP A 180 1.13 0.28 -18.31
C ASP A 180 -0.15 -0.11 -17.56
N SER A 181 -1.17 -0.58 -18.30
CA SER A 181 -2.49 -0.88 -17.75
C SER A 181 -2.52 -2.09 -16.81
N THR A 182 -1.46 -2.91 -16.77
CA THR A 182 -1.37 -4.04 -15.83
C THR A 182 -0.80 -3.65 -14.47
N SER A 183 -0.25 -2.43 -14.33
CA SER A 183 0.20 -1.85 -13.06
C SER A 183 -0.91 -1.70 -12.02
N ILE A 184 -0.61 -1.99 -10.76
CA ILE A 184 -1.52 -1.86 -9.62
C ILE A 184 -1.96 -0.42 -9.36
N LEU A 185 -1.12 0.57 -9.71
CA LEU A 185 -1.44 2.00 -9.59
C LEU A 185 -2.12 2.56 -10.84
N ASN A 186 -2.30 1.73 -11.86
CA ASN A 186 -3.21 1.97 -12.95
C ASN A 186 -4.50 1.19 -12.62
N ILE A 187 -5.07 0.51 -13.60
CA ILE A 187 -6.25 -0.36 -13.45
C ILE A 187 -5.89 -1.85 -13.23
N GLY A 188 -4.62 -2.19 -13.14
CA GLY A 188 -4.14 -3.57 -13.09
C GLY A 188 -3.94 -4.15 -11.70
N LYS A 189 -3.03 -5.13 -11.59
CA LYS A 189 -2.78 -5.92 -10.36
C LYS A 189 -1.30 -6.16 -10.08
N GLU A 190 -0.42 -5.74 -10.97
CA GLU A 190 1.00 -6.04 -10.91
C GLU A 190 1.80 -4.90 -10.30
N LEU A 191 2.81 -5.27 -9.52
CA LEU A 191 3.72 -4.29 -8.93
C LEU A 191 4.79 -3.87 -9.94
N ARG A 192 5.46 -2.76 -9.66
CA ARG A 192 6.60 -2.22 -10.39
C ARG A 192 7.62 -1.68 -9.40
N GLU A 193 8.89 -1.67 -9.78
CA GLU A 193 9.97 -1.17 -8.89
C GLU A 193 9.70 0.26 -8.41
N ARG A 194 9.19 1.12 -9.30
CA ARG A 194 8.82 2.51 -9.00
C ARG A 194 7.81 2.65 -7.85
N HIS A 195 6.98 1.64 -7.60
CA HIS A 195 5.99 1.66 -6.51
C HIS A 195 6.62 1.65 -5.12
N PHE A 196 7.90 1.28 -5.02
CA PHE A 196 8.65 1.17 -3.77
C PHE A 196 9.62 2.32 -3.52
N THR A 197 9.64 3.32 -4.40
CA THR A 197 10.62 4.42 -4.35
C THR A 197 10.67 5.09 -2.98
N THR A 198 9.51 5.46 -2.42
CA THR A 198 9.44 6.12 -1.10
C THR A 198 9.99 5.24 0.03
N LEU A 199 9.73 3.92 -0.01
CA LEU A 199 10.28 2.99 0.98
C LEU A 199 11.81 2.86 0.84
N LEU A 200 12.31 2.71 -0.39
CA LEU A 200 13.74 2.59 -0.68
C LEU A 200 14.51 3.86 -0.27
N GLU A 201 13.94 5.04 -0.53
CA GLU A 201 14.50 6.33 -0.09
C GLU A 201 14.69 6.37 1.43
N GLU A 202 13.75 5.85 2.21
CA GLU A 202 13.86 5.82 3.66
C GLU A 202 14.79 4.71 4.18
N MET A 203 14.76 3.53 3.55
CA MET A 203 15.64 2.41 3.90
C MET A 203 17.12 2.73 3.64
N ASN A 204 17.43 3.42 2.54
CA ASN A 204 18.80 3.84 2.22
C ASN A 204 19.39 4.83 3.22
N LYS A 205 18.54 5.48 4.04
CA LYS A 205 18.96 6.36 5.14
C LYS A 205 19.13 5.60 6.47
N MET A 206 18.60 4.39 6.59
CA MET A 206 18.58 3.63 7.86
C MET A 206 19.89 2.90 8.16
N ILE A 207 20.61 2.44 7.13
CA ILE A 207 21.90 1.74 7.29
C ILE A 207 22.95 2.46 6.44
N PRO A 208 23.86 3.23 7.04
CA PRO A 208 24.92 3.90 6.31
C PRO A 208 25.70 2.94 5.42
N ASN A 209 26.14 3.43 4.25
CA ASN A 209 26.89 2.66 3.26
C ASN A 209 26.19 1.38 2.78
N THR A 210 24.84 1.38 2.77
CA THR A 210 23.99 0.32 2.22
C THR A 210 23.04 0.92 1.21
N THR A 211 22.88 0.27 0.07
CA THR A 211 21.89 0.61 -0.94
C THR A 211 20.94 -0.57 -1.12
N PHE A 212 19.65 -0.30 -0.99
CA PHE A 212 18.55 -1.20 -1.27
C PHE A 212 18.01 -0.93 -2.67
N ALA A 213 17.65 -2.00 -3.38
CA ALA A 213 16.90 -1.94 -4.63
C ALA A 213 15.83 -3.04 -4.66
N VAL A 214 14.70 -2.78 -5.31
CA VAL A 214 13.61 -3.74 -5.51
C VAL A 214 13.76 -4.43 -6.86
N HIS A 215 13.44 -5.72 -6.88
CA HIS A 215 13.20 -6.51 -8.08
C HIS A 215 11.78 -7.06 -7.98
N VAL A 216 10.96 -6.79 -9.00
CA VAL A 216 9.59 -7.31 -9.12
C VAL A 216 9.55 -8.51 -10.05
#